data_AF-A0A3C1DNI9-F1
#
_entry.id   AF-A0A3C1DNI9-F1
#
_cell.length_a   1.000
_cell.length_b   1.000
_cell.length_c   1.000
_cell.angle_alpha   90.00
_cell.angle_beta   90.00
_cell.angle_gamma   90.00
#
_symmetry.space_group_name_H-M   'P 1'
#
loop_
_entity.id
_entity.type
_entity.pdbx_description
1 polymer ?
#
loop_
_entity_poly.entity_id
_entity_poly.type
_entity_poly.pdbx_seq_one_letter_code
_entity_poly.pdbx_strand_id
1 'polypeptide(L)'
;VFLQNATDAVVWWSPTLIASRPGWLNTPRGPDVPAAMQWFPLITFELVLVDMPAAGSMPPGIGHNYLPNIGPAWVSVLAPPNWTPAQTQRLQAALGAA
;
A
#
# COMPACT_ATOMS: atom_id res chain seq x y z
N VAL A 1 0.45 -10.13 -10.22
CA VAL A 1 -0.33 -9.58 -9.11
C VAL A 1 0.25 -8.23 -8.76
N PHE A 2 -0.58 -7.20 -8.61
CA PHE A 2 -0.15 -5.93 -8.04
C PHE A 2 -0.78 -5.80 -6.66
N LEU A 3 0.04 -5.46 -5.67
CA LEU A 3 -0.39 -5.24 -4.31
C LEU A 3 -0.05 -3.80 -3.93
N GLN A 4 -1.06 -2.96 -3.83
CA GLN A 4 -0.90 -1.55 -3.51
C GLN A 4 -2.13 -1.05 -2.77
N ASN A 5 -1.93 -0.45 -1.60
CA ASN A 5 -2.98 0.27 -0.90
C ASN A 5 -3.05 1.66 -1.55
N ALA A 6 -4.25 2.13 -1.92
CA ALA A 6 -4.41 3.46 -2.52
C ALA A 6 -3.93 4.59 -1.60
N THR A 7 -3.97 4.36 -0.29
CA THR A 7 -3.54 5.27 0.77
C THR A 7 -2.04 5.20 1.07
N ASP A 8 -1.26 4.35 0.39
CA ASP A 8 0.18 4.24 0.56
C ASP A 8 0.95 5.22 -0.34
N ALA A 9 1.11 6.45 0.16
CA ALA A 9 1.94 7.45 -0.50
C ALA A 9 3.45 7.15 -0.37
N VAL A 10 3.87 6.41 0.66
CA VAL A 10 5.29 6.17 0.97
C VAL A 10 5.97 5.41 -0.18
N VAL A 11 5.28 4.46 -0.82
CA VAL A 11 5.86 3.68 -1.93
C VAL A 11 6.17 4.49 -3.20
N TRP A 12 5.72 5.74 -3.31
CA TRP A 12 6.14 6.60 -4.43
C TRP A 12 7.06 7.74 -4.02
N TRP A 13 7.55 7.72 -2.79
CA TRP A 13 8.59 8.66 -2.40
C TRP A 13 9.82 8.52 -3.31
N SER A 14 10.15 9.61 -3.99
CA SER A 14 11.35 9.74 -4.80
C SER A 14 11.59 11.22 -5.12
N PRO A 15 12.81 11.62 -5.53
CA PRO A 15 13.08 13.01 -5.94
C PRO A 15 12.16 13.50 -7.08
N THR A 16 11.54 12.59 -7.84
CA THR A 16 10.58 12.98 -8.89
C THR A 16 9.35 13.72 -8.33
N LEU A 17 8.95 13.46 -7.07
CA LEU A 17 7.86 14.18 -6.40
C LEU A 17 8.10 15.69 -6.28
N ILE A 18 9.37 16.12 -6.31
CA ILE A 18 9.73 17.55 -6.27
C ILE A 18 9.25 18.25 -7.55
N ALA A 19 9.37 17.58 -8.70
CA ALA A 19 9.15 18.18 -10.01
C ALA A 19 7.93 17.62 -10.76
N SER A 20 7.31 16.54 -10.28
CA SER A 20 6.24 15.85 -10.99
C SER A 20 5.13 15.37 -10.04
N ARG A 21 3.89 15.55 -10.50
CA ARG A 21 2.69 15.06 -9.80
C ARG A 21 2.68 13.52 -9.78
N PRO A 22 2.52 12.88 -8.61
CA PRO A 22 2.46 11.42 -8.53
C PRO A 22 1.18 10.85 -9.13
N GLY A 23 1.29 9.63 -9.64
CA GLY A 23 0.16 8.92 -10.25
C GLY A 23 -0.99 8.63 -9.29
N TRP A 24 -0.76 8.47 -7.99
CA TRP A 24 -1.83 8.21 -7.01
C TRP A 24 -2.83 9.37 -6.86
N LEU A 25 -2.45 10.58 -7.30
CA LEU A 25 -3.33 11.76 -7.30
C LEU A 25 -4.05 11.96 -8.64
N ASN A 26 -3.87 11.06 -9.62
CA ASN A 26 -4.64 11.10 -10.86
C ASN A 26 -6.11 10.76 -10.58
N THR A 27 -7.00 11.15 -11.50
CA THR A 27 -8.43 10.85 -11.42
C THR A 27 -8.74 9.65 -12.32
N PRO A 28 -9.57 8.68 -11.86
CA PRO A 28 -10.17 8.60 -10.52
C PRO A 28 -9.14 8.30 -9.43
N ARG A 29 -9.35 8.87 -8.23
CA ARG A 29 -8.51 8.57 -7.06
C ARG A 29 -8.86 7.18 -6.54
N GLY A 30 -7.86 6.50 -5.98
CA GLY A 30 -8.11 5.23 -5.30
C GLY A 30 -8.99 5.41 -4.05
N PRO A 31 -9.56 4.30 -3.52
CA PRO A 31 -10.38 4.34 -2.31
C PRO A 31 -9.67 5.04 -1.15
N ASP A 32 -10.43 5.79 -0.36
CA ASP A 32 -9.98 6.48 0.85
C ASP A 32 -8.87 7.53 0.66
N VAL A 33 -8.47 7.85 -0.58
CA VAL A 33 -7.61 8.99 -0.89
C VAL A 33 -8.46 10.27 -0.86
N PRO A 34 -8.25 11.19 0.10
CA PRO A 34 -9.12 12.36 0.26
C PRO A 34 -9.12 13.23 -0.99
N ALA A 35 -10.28 13.69 -1.46
CA ALA A 35 -10.39 14.58 -2.63
C ALA A 35 -9.64 15.92 -2.44
N ALA A 36 -9.50 16.35 -1.19
CA ALA A 36 -8.79 17.57 -0.81
C ALA A 36 -7.26 17.45 -0.92
N MET A 37 -6.69 16.24 -0.96
CA MET A 37 -5.24 16.06 -1.11
C MET A 37 -4.79 16.63 -2.46
N GLN A 38 -3.79 17.50 -2.46
CA GLN A 38 -3.23 18.08 -3.68
C GLN A 38 -1.72 17.86 -3.71
N TRP A 39 -1.17 17.87 -4.92
CA TRP A 39 0.27 17.86 -5.09
C TRP A 39 0.79 19.31 -5.02
N PHE A 40 1.73 19.52 -4.12
CA PHE A 40 2.49 20.76 -4.02
C PHE A 40 3.97 20.40 -4.17
N PRO A 41 4.67 20.93 -5.19
CA PRO A 41 6.11 20.71 -5.39
C PRO A 41 6.89 20.93 -4.10
N LEU A 42 7.91 20.10 -3.86
CA LEU A 42 8.72 20.05 -2.62
C LEU A 42 7.93 19.70 -1.34
N ILE A 43 6.80 20.35 -1.08
CA ILE A 43 5.96 20.12 0.11
C ILE A 43 5.47 18.68 0.15
N THR A 44 4.89 18.15 -0.94
CA THR A 44 4.45 16.75 -0.98
C THR A 44 5.63 15.77 -0.85
N PHE A 45 6.81 16.10 -1.36
CA PHE A 45 8.02 15.29 -1.18
C PHE A 45 8.40 15.17 0.30
N GLU A 46 8.45 16.30 1.02
CA GLU A 46 8.77 16.33 2.45
C GLU A 46 7.68 15.68 3.29
N LEU A 47 6.40 15.93 2.99
CA LEU A 47 5.28 15.30 3.71
C LEU A 47 5.34 13.78 3.62
N VAL A 48 5.59 13.23 2.43
CA VAL A 48 5.70 11.78 2.25
C VAL A 48 6.98 11.24 2.91
N LEU A 49 8.07 12.02 2.96
CA LEU A 49 9.28 11.65 3.68
C LEU A 49 9.01 11.49 5.18
N VAL A 50 8.31 12.44 5.80
CA VAL A 50 8.03 12.41 7.24
C VAL A 50 6.99 11.35 7.63
N ASP A 51 6.25 10.80 6.68
CA ASP A 51 5.36 9.65 6.91
C ASP A 51 6.14 8.32 7.04
N MET A 52 7.36 8.23 6.47
CA MET A 52 8.13 6.98 6.45
C MET A 52 8.38 6.35 7.83
N PRO A 53 8.76 7.10 8.89
CA PRO A 53 9.01 6.52 10.21
C PRO A 53 7.77 5.83 10.80
N ALA A 54 6.56 6.26 10.41
CA ALA A 54 5.28 5.70 10.89
C ALA A 54 4.61 4.76 9.87
N ALA A 55 5.25 4.47 8.74
CA ALA A 55 4.65 3.74 7.63
C ALA A 55 4.06 2.38 8.05
N GLY A 56 4.78 1.64 8.91
CA GLY A 56 4.36 0.33 9.41
C GLY A 56 3.31 0.36 10.53
N SER A 57 2.98 1.53 11.09
CA SER A 57 2.05 1.66 12.23
C SER A 57 0.60 1.92 11.81
N MET A 58 0.32 1.92 10.50
CA MET A 58 -1.03 2.12 9.97
C MET A 58 -1.93 0.91 10.27
N PRO A 59 -3.26 1.10 10.37
CA PRO A 59 -4.21 -0.01 10.45
C PRO A 59 -4.01 -1.00 9.29
N PRO A 60 -4.28 -2.31 9.49
CA PRO A 60 -4.16 -3.30 8.42
C PRO A 60 -4.95 -2.92 7.17
N GLY A 61 -4.30 -2.89 6.00
CA GLY A 61 -4.90 -2.51 4.72
C GLY A 61 -4.86 -1.01 4.41
N ILE A 62 -4.32 -0.18 5.31
CA ILE A 62 -4.16 1.27 5.15
C ILE A 62 -2.67 1.62 5.10
N GLY A 63 -2.32 2.62 4.29
CA GLY A 63 -0.94 3.09 4.14
C GLY A 63 0.00 1.93 3.82
N HIS A 64 1.18 1.92 4.44
CA HIS A 64 2.18 0.88 4.19
C HIS A 64 1.94 -0.43 4.97
N ASN A 65 0.75 -0.64 5.54
CA ASN A 65 0.41 -1.91 6.19
C ASN A 65 -0.39 -2.83 5.24
N TYR A 66 0.31 -3.82 4.68
CA TYR A 66 -0.24 -4.76 3.70
C TYR A 66 -0.73 -6.08 4.30
N LEU A 67 -0.70 -6.23 5.63
CA LEU A 67 -0.93 -7.52 6.30
C LEU A 67 -2.12 -8.32 5.75
N PRO A 68 -3.33 -7.75 5.55
CA PRO A 68 -4.51 -8.51 5.10
C PRO A 68 -4.36 -9.13 3.70
N ASN A 69 -3.43 -8.61 2.90
CA ASN A 69 -3.29 -8.92 1.49
C ASN A 69 -2.07 -9.79 1.17
N ILE A 70 -1.10 -9.91 2.09
CA ILE A 70 0.16 -10.63 1.87
C ILE A 70 -0.08 -12.13 1.59
N GLY A 71 -0.91 -12.79 2.40
CA GLY A 71 -1.22 -14.21 2.25
C GLY A 71 -1.86 -14.51 0.88
N PRO A 72 -2.99 -13.88 0.53
CA PRO A 72 -3.62 -14.01 -0.77
C PRO A 72 -2.69 -13.66 -1.95
N ALA A 73 -1.86 -12.61 -1.82
CA ALA A 73 -0.93 -12.21 -2.87
C ALA A 73 0.10 -13.30 -3.18
N TRP A 74 0.72 -13.91 -2.14
CA TRP A 74 1.66 -15.01 -2.34
C TRP A 74 1.03 -16.24 -2.98
N VAL A 75 -0.18 -16.61 -2.54
CA VAL A 75 -0.93 -17.71 -3.16
C VAL A 75 -1.20 -17.44 -4.63
N SER A 76 -1.57 -16.21 -4.98
CA SER A 76 -1.81 -15.82 -6.37
C SER A 76 -0.54 -15.81 -7.24
N VAL A 77 0.64 -15.54 -6.66
CA VAL A 77 1.92 -15.57 -7.39
C VAL A 77 2.41 -17.01 -7.57
N LEU A 78 2.38 -17.81 -6.50
CA LEU A 78 2.92 -19.17 -6.49
C LEU A 78 1.98 -20.20 -7.15
N ALA A 79 0.68 -19.91 -7.18
CA ALA A 79 -0.37 -20.78 -7.72
C ALA A 79 -0.21 -22.28 -7.36
N PRO A 80 -0.05 -22.63 -6.07
CA PRO A 80 0.22 -24.02 -5.68
C PRO A 80 -0.93 -24.95 -6.08
N PRO A 81 -0.63 -26.14 -6.63
CA PRO A 81 -1.67 -27.09 -7.04
C PRO A 81 -2.47 -27.54 -5.83
N ASN A 82 -3.79 -27.70 -6.02
CA ASN A 82 -4.74 -28.13 -4.99
C ASN A 82 -4.82 -27.18 -3.77
N TRP A 83 -4.43 -25.91 -3.90
CA TRP A 83 -4.54 -24.92 -2.83
C TRP A 83 -6.00 -24.47 -2.63
N THR A 84 -6.44 -24.49 -1.38
CA THR A 84 -7.82 -24.20 -0.97
C THR A 84 -7.94 -22.84 -0.30
N PRO A 85 -9.12 -22.19 -0.33
CA PRO A 85 -9.36 -20.96 0.42
C PRO A 85 -9.06 -21.07 1.93
N ALA A 86 -9.32 -22.25 2.53
CA ALA A 86 -9.02 -22.51 3.94
C ALA A 86 -7.51 -22.51 4.24
N GLN A 87 -6.67 -22.90 3.28
CA GLN A 87 -5.20 -22.78 3.42
C GLN A 87 -4.76 -21.31 3.36
N THR A 88 -5.39 -20.48 2.51
CA THR A 88 -5.13 -19.03 2.51
C THR A 88 -5.50 -18.38 3.84
N GLN A 89 -6.63 -18.76 4.45
CA GLN A 89 -7.03 -18.27 5.77
C GLN A 89 -6.03 -18.67 6.87
N ARG A 90 -5.56 -19.93 6.86
CA ARG A 90 -4.53 -20.40 7.81
C ARG A 90 -3.21 -19.65 7.64
N LEU A 91 -2.79 -19.42 6.39
CA LEU A 91 -1.60 -18.62 6.09
C LEU A 91 -1.76 -17.19 6.61
N GLN A 92 -2.90 -16.56 6.37
CA GLN A 92 -3.18 -15.20 6.83
C GLN A 92 -3.17 -15.08 8.36
N ALA A 93 -3.73 -16.07 9.06
CA ALA A 93 -3.70 -16.14 10.52
C ALA A 93 -2.26 -16.29 11.04
N ALA A 94 -1.44 -17.13 10.40
CA ALA A 94 -0.03 -17.30 10.77
C ALA A 94 0.80 -16.02 10.56
N LEU A 95 0.52 -15.27 9.49
CA LEU A 95 1.19 -13.99 9.21
C LEU A 95 0.81 -12.88 10.20
N GLY A 96 -0.43 -12.87 10.70
CA GLY A 96 -0.91 -11.85 11.65
C GLY A 96 -0.63 -12.16 13.12
N ALA A 97 -0.09 -13.35 13.43
CA ALA A 97 0.34 -13.73 14.78
C ALA A 97 1.80 -13.38 15.08
N ALA A 98 2.52 -12.84 14.09
CA ALA A 98 3.93 -12.41 14.15
C ALA A 98 4.02 -10.89 14.30
#